data_AF-A0A7J7DXJ6-F1
#
_entry.id   AF-A0A7J7DXJ6-F1
#
_cell.length_a   1.000
_cell.length_b   1.000
_cell.length_c   1.000
_cell.angle_alpha   90.00
_cell.angle_beta   90.00
_cell.angle_gamma   90.00
#
_symmetry.space_group_name_H-M   'P 1'
#
loop_
_entity.id
_entity.type
_entity.pdbx_description
1 polymer ?
#
loop_
_entity_poly.entity_id
_entity_poly.type
_entity_poly.pdbx_seq_one_letter_code
_entity_poly.pdbx_strand_id
1 'polypeptide(L)'
;MQTTTIRSSVLLLFLLSVFSLTRAEIKTLTIADDNRPMILFEKFGFTHTGHVTISVSSVSVASPVNGAGPIPSRLGFFLLSEETLIQVLIEIQQNPQFCVLDSQYINILFTFRELAPPPSSSFNQSYPVTSPNEYSLFFANCAPESQVSMSVRTEVYNLDRDGSKDFLSAGLTQLPSLYFLFFLAYIIFLGFWGYICYSSKLSVHRIHLLMAGLLLMKALNLICAAEDKHYVKVTGTPHGWDVLFYIFQFIRVVLLFTVIVLIGTGWSFLKPFLQEKEKKVLMIVIPLQVLANVASVVIGETGPFIKDWVTWNQVFLLVDIICCCAIIFPIVWSIRSLRETSKTDGKAARNLAKLTLFRQFYIVVIGYLYFTRIVVFALKTIAAYKYQWVSDAAEEIASLVFYVVIFYMFRPVEKNEYFVLDEEEEEAAELALREEEFEL
;
A
#
# COMPACT_ATOMS: atom_id res chain seq x y z
N MET A 1 7.68 -21.30 32.12
CA MET A 1 8.87 -20.54 31.68
C MET A 1 9.42 -21.00 30.32
N GLN A 2 9.32 -22.29 29.96
CA GLN A 2 9.75 -22.82 28.64
C GLN A 2 8.87 -22.41 27.44
N THR A 3 7.56 -22.21 27.62
CA THR A 3 6.64 -21.86 26.52
C THR A 3 6.80 -20.42 26.00
N THR A 4 7.25 -19.50 26.86
CA THR A 4 7.56 -18.11 26.51
C THR A 4 8.83 -17.98 25.68
N THR A 5 9.85 -18.81 25.95
CA THR A 5 11.10 -18.81 25.19
C THR A 5 10.90 -19.34 23.77
N ILE A 6 10.08 -20.38 23.60
CA ILE A 6 9.77 -20.96 22.28
C ILE A 6 9.02 -19.97 21.40
N ARG A 7 8.03 -19.23 21.94
CA ARG A 7 7.33 -18.16 21.20
C ARG A 7 8.25 -17.01 20.80
N SER A 8 9.17 -16.61 21.67
CA SER A 8 10.14 -15.55 21.37
C SER A 8 11.14 -15.98 20.30
N SER A 9 11.58 -17.24 20.33
CA SER A 9 12.47 -17.80 19.32
C SER A 9 11.80 -17.95 17.96
N VAL A 10 10.52 -18.35 17.91
CA VAL A 10 9.75 -18.43 16.65
C VAL A 10 9.48 -17.04 16.07
N LEU A 11 9.17 -16.04 16.90
CA LEU A 11 9.01 -14.66 16.45
C LEU A 11 10.33 -14.07 15.94
N LEU A 12 11.45 -14.37 16.61
CA LEU A 12 12.78 -13.95 16.20
C LEU A 12 13.23 -14.67 14.92
N LEU A 13 12.93 -15.95 14.75
CA LEU A 13 13.16 -16.72 13.52
C LEU A 13 12.29 -16.20 12.36
N PHE A 14 11.04 -15.79 12.63
CA PHE A 14 10.18 -15.18 11.63
C PHE A 14 10.71 -13.79 11.22
N LEU A 15 11.11 -12.96 12.19
CA LEU A 15 11.79 -11.67 11.93
C LEU A 15 13.09 -11.89 11.14
N LEU A 16 13.93 -12.87 11.52
CA LEU A 16 15.17 -13.21 10.83
C LEU A 16 14.93 -13.80 9.43
N SER A 17 13.83 -14.50 9.19
CA SER A 17 13.48 -14.97 7.84
C SER A 17 13.06 -13.83 6.90
N VAL A 18 12.51 -12.73 7.44
CA VAL A 18 12.22 -11.50 6.70
C VAL A 18 13.52 -10.72 6.39
N PHE A 19 14.58 -10.90 7.19
CA PHE A 19 15.92 -10.33 6.96
C PHE A 19 16.76 -11.11 5.92
N SER A 20 16.16 -11.99 5.10
CA SER A 20 16.87 -12.66 4.01
C SER A 20 17.32 -11.65 2.94
N LEU A 21 18.51 -11.07 3.15
CA LEU A 21 19.41 -10.43 2.19
C LEU A 21 18.71 -9.75 1.00
N THR A 22 18.20 -8.54 1.23
CA THR A 22 17.90 -7.59 0.16
C THR A 22 19.22 -7.14 -0.46
N ARG A 23 19.68 -7.85 -1.49
CA ARG A 23 20.68 -7.29 -2.40
C ARG A 23 20.00 -6.14 -3.14
N ALA A 24 20.51 -4.92 -2.96
CA ALA A 24 20.23 -3.81 -3.86
C ALA A 24 20.85 -4.16 -5.22
N GLU A 25 20.09 -4.83 -6.07
CA GLU A 25 20.56 -5.33 -7.35
C GLU A 25 19.95 -4.53 -8.50
N ILE A 26 20.81 -4.13 -9.43
CA ILE A 26 20.46 -3.55 -10.72
C ILE A 26 19.55 -4.56 -11.42
N LYS A 27 18.26 -4.22 -11.67
CA LYS A 27 17.31 -5.12 -12.33
C LYS A 27 17.61 -5.23 -13.83
N THR A 28 18.70 -5.88 -14.21
CA THR A 28 18.82 -6.50 -15.53
C THR A 28 17.91 -7.70 -15.55
N LEU A 29 16.82 -7.63 -16.32
CA LEU A 29 15.85 -8.71 -16.40
C LEU A 29 16.41 -9.78 -17.34
N THR A 30 16.74 -10.94 -16.78
CA THR A 30 17.11 -12.12 -17.56
C THR A 30 15.88 -12.98 -17.77
N ILE A 31 15.43 -13.06 -19.02
CA ILE A 31 14.40 -13.99 -19.45
C ILE A 31 15.10 -15.28 -19.87
N ALA A 32 14.64 -16.41 -19.36
CA ALA A 32 15.15 -17.72 -19.69
C ALA A 32 14.00 -18.66 -20.04
N ASP A 33 14.06 -19.22 -21.24
CA ASP A 33 13.16 -20.21 -21.82
C ASP A 33 11.66 -19.87 -21.67
N ASP A 34 11.33 -18.59 -21.82
CA ASP A 34 9.98 -18.08 -21.61
C ASP A 34 9.15 -18.25 -22.89
N ASN A 35 7.98 -18.87 -22.74
CA ASN A 35 7.06 -19.17 -23.84
C ASN A 35 5.79 -18.30 -23.84
N ARG A 36 5.73 -17.27 -22.99
CA ARG A 36 4.56 -16.38 -22.93
C ARG A 36 4.44 -15.60 -24.24
N PRO A 37 3.21 -15.46 -24.79
CA PRO A 37 2.98 -14.71 -26.02
C PRO A 37 3.18 -13.20 -25.82
N MET A 38 3.07 -12.72 -24.59
CA MET A 38 3.26 -11.33 -24.21
C MET A 38 3.87 -11.23 -22.82
N ILE A 39 4.87 -10.37 -22.66
CA ILE A 39 5.57 -10.13 -21.40
C ILE A 39 5.53 -8.63 -21.11
N LEU A 40 4.95 -8.24 -19.98
CA LEU A 40 4.94 -6.85 -19.50
C LEU A 40 6.24 -6.56 -18.76
N PHE A 41 6.94 -5.50 -19.19
CA PHE A 41 8.14 -5.01 -18.52
C PHE A 41 7.80 -3.91 -17.53
N GLU A 42 7.21 -2.82 -18.02
CA GLU A 42 6.98 -1.62 -17.23
C GLU A 42 5.70 -0.91 -17.69
N LYS A 43 5.04 -0.22 -16.75
CA LYS A 43 3.94 0.71 -17.01
C LYS A 43 4.40 2.11 -16.60
N PHE A 44 4.33 3.08 -17.50
CA PHE A 44 4.88 4.41 -17.29
C PHE A 44 3.99 5.53 -17.86
N GLY A 45 3.85 6.60 -17.08
CA GLY A 45 3.11 7.80 -17.47
C GLY A 45 4.00 8.80 -18.19
N PHE A 46 3.88 8.88 -19.52
CA PHE A 46 4.68 9.76 -20.36
C PHE A 46 4.10 11.18 -20.44
N THR A 47 5.03 12.13 -20.55
CA THR A 47 4.79 13.50 -20.98
C THR A 47 5.21 13.65 -22.45
N HIS A 48 5.09 14.86 -23.01
CA HIS A 48 5.51 15.15 -24.39
C HIS A 48 7.05 15.06 -24.60
N THR A 49 7.82 14.98 -23.52
CA THR A 49 9.29 14.83 -23.54
C THR A 49 9.74 13.42 -23.16
N GLY A 50 8.83 12.45 -23.24
CA GLY A 50 9.06 11.06 -22.88
C GLY A 50 10.09 10.35 -23.75
N HIS A 51 10.87 9.45 -23.15
CA HIS A 51 11.84 8.61 -23.85
C HIS A 51 11.81 7.18 -23.33
N VAL A 52 11.98 6.22 -24.23
CA VAL A 52 12.13 4.79 -23.92
C VAL A 52 13.42 4.30 -24.55
N THR A 53 14.32 3.76 -23.74
CA THR A 53 15.55 3.14 -24.21
C THR A 53 15.49 1.64 -23.90
N ILE A 54 15.76 0.83 -24.92
CA ILE A 54 15.76 -0.62 -24.79
C ILE A 54 17.10 -1.15 -25.23
N SER A 55 17.74 -1.89 -24.33
CA SER A 55 18.96 -2.64 -24.59
C SER A 55 18.69 -4.12 -24.38
N VAL A 56 18.93 -4.93 -25.40
CA VAL A 56 18.80 -6.38 -25.36
C VAL A 56 20.12 -7.02 -25.75
N SER A 57 20.51 -8.08 -25.05
CA SER A 57 21.72 -8.83 -25.32
C SER A 57 21.52 -10.32 -25.10
N SER A 58 22.38 -11.13 -25.71
CA SER A 58 22.37 -12.59 -25.55
C SER A 58 21.03 -13.21 -25.95
N VAL A 59 20.42 -12.69 -27.03
CA VAL A 59 19.14 -13.21 -27.52
C VAL A 59 19.35 -14.60 -28.13
N SER A 60 18.54 -15.55 -27.68
CA SER A 60 18.39 -16.86 -28.29
C SER A 60 16.92 -17.25 -28.30
N VAL A 61 16.48 -17.86 -29.41
CA VAL A 61 15.11 -18.33 -29.57
C VAL A 61 15.16 -19.81 -29.94
N ALA A 62 14.62 -20.67 -29.09
CA ALA A 62 14.44 -22.08 -29.35
C ALA A 62 13.01 -22.32 -29.87
N SER A 63 12.85 -23.16 -30.90
CA SER A 63 11.54 -23.59 -31.38
C SER A 63 11.52 -25.11 -31.50
N PRO A 64 10.49 -25.79 -30.96
CA PRO A 64 10.33 -27.24 -31.10
C PRO A 64 9.82 -27.66 -32.49
N VAL A 65 9.41 -26.71 -33.34
CA VAL A 65 8.84 -26.99 -34.66
C VAL A 65 9.95 -27.19 -35.69
N ASN A 66 10.14 -28.44 -36.13
CA ASN A 66 11.09 -28.80 -37.19
C ASN A 66 10.68 -28.16 -38.53
N GLY A 67 11.51 -27.27 -39.09
CA GLY A 67 11.42 -26.91 -40.52
C GLY A 67 11.70 -25.45 -40.90
N ALA A 68 11.56 -24.50 -39.98
CA ALA A 68 12.00 -23.12 -40.16
C ALA A 68 12.17 -22.46 -38.79
N GLY A 69 13.30 -21.77 -38.57
CA GLY A 69 13.46 -20.98 -37.35
C GLY A 69 12.37 -19.91 -37.23
N PRO A 70 12.07 -19.43 -36.00
CA PRO A 70 11.05 -18.42 -35.78
C PRO A 70 11.37 -17.16 -36.59
N ILE A 71 10.35 -16.58 -37.23
CA ILE A 71 10.51 -15.40 -38.08
C ILE A 71 10.89 -14.20 -37.18
N PRO A 72 12.06 -13.57 -37.36
CA PRO A 72 12.52 -12.50 -36.46
C PRO A 72 11.59 -11.26 -36.41
N SER A 73 10.78 -11.01 -37.44
CA SER A 73 9.80 -9.91 -37.44
C SER A 73 8.56 -10.19 -36.59
N ARG A 74 8.37 -11.43 -36.10
CA ARG A 74 7.24 -11.85 -35.25
C ARG A 74 7.58 -11.79 -33.75
N LEU A 75 8.75 -11.25 -33.41
CA LEU A 75 9.27 -11.09 -32.06
C LEU A 75 9.73 -9.64 -31.91
N GLY A 76 9.30 -8.95 -30.86
CA GLY A 76 9.64 -7.53 -30.72
C GLY A 76 9.03 -6.83 -29.53
N PHE A 77 9.46 -5.58 -29.34
CA PHE A 77 9.01 -4.70 -28.28
C PHE A 77 8.08 -3.63 -28.82
N PHE A 78 7.04 -3.31 -28.05
CA PHE A 78 6.05 -2.31 -28.42
C PHE A 78 5.49 -1.61 -27.18
N LEU A 79 5.00 -0.39 -27.39
CA LEU A 79 4.21 0.34 -26.41
C LEU A 79 2.73 0.17 -26.71
N LEU A 80 1.94 0.00 -25.66
CA LEU A 80 0.49 -0.09 -25.72
C LEU A 80 -0.10 0.85 -24.67
N SER A 81 -1.03 1.72 -25.09
CA SER A 81 -1.74 2.58 -24.15
C SER A 81 -2.83 1.80 -23.43
N GLU A 82 -3.18 2.24 -22.22
CA GLU A 82 -4.26 1.61 -21.45
C GLU A 82 -5.63 1.72 -22.15
N GLU A 83 -5.88 2.82 -22.86
CA GLU A 83 -7.11 3.05 -23.62
C GLU A 83 -7.29 2.03 -24.77
N THR A 84 -6.18 1.65 -25.42
CA THR A 84 -6.19 0.73 -26.56
C THR A 84 -6.01 -0.73 -26.17
N LEU A 85 -5.65 -1.01 -24.90
CA LEU A 85 -5.43 -2.37 -24.40
C LEU A 85 -6.64 -3.28 -24.65
N ILE A 86 -7.85 -2.77 -24.39
CA ILE A 86 -9.08 -3.55 -24.57
C ILE A 86 -9.30 -3.92 -26.04
N GLN A 87 -9.04 -3.01 -26.98
CA GLN A 87 -9.16 -3.28 -28.42
C GLN A 87 -8.22 -4.41 -28.86
N VAL A 88 -6.95 -4.35 -28.42
CA VAL A 88 -5.95 -5.38 -28.73
C VAL A 88 -6.33 -6.74 -28.12
N LEU A 89 -6.84 -6.75 -26.88
CA LEU A 89 -7.31 -7.98 -26.25
C LEU A 89 -8.49 -8.60 -26.99
N ILE A 90 -9.41 -7.77 -27.53
CA ILE A 90 -10.51 -8.24 -28.38
C ILE A 90 -9.97 -8.86 -29.68
N GLU A 91 -9.01 -8.23 -30.35
CA GLU A 91 -8.37 -8.77 -31.56
C GLU A 91 -7.73 -10.14 -31.32
N ILE A 92 -7.01 -10.29 -30.20
CA ILE A 92 -6.38 -11.55 -29.78
C ILE A 92 -7.45 -12.61 -29.48
N GLN A 93 -8.55 -12.23 -28.80
CA GLN A 93 -9.61 -13.18 -28.45
C GLN A 93 -10.40 -13.65 -29.68
N GLN A 94 -10.60 -12.77 -30.67
CA GLN A 94 -11.31 -13.10 -31.89
C GLN A 94 -10.49 -13.98 -32.84
N ASN A 95 -9.17 -13.82 -32.85
CA ASN A 95 -8.29 -14.59 -33.72
C ASN A 95 -7.09 -15.16 -32.95
N PRO A 96 -7.10 -16.47 -32.60
CA PRO A 96 -6.00 -17.11 -31.87
C PRO A 96 -4.65 -17.15 -32.60
N GLN A 97 -4.65 -16.93 -33.92
CA GLN A 97 -3.43 -16.85 -34.75
C GLN A 97 -2.97 -15.40 -34.98
N PHE A 98 -3.65 -14.42 -34.38
CA PHE A 98 -3.30 -13.02 -34.49
C PHE A 98 -1.98 -12.72 -33.78
N CYS A 99 -1.08 -12.03 -34.47
CA CYS A 99 0.11 -11.48 -33.85
C CYS A 99 -0.17 -10.04 -33.43
N VAL A 100 0.02 -9.74 -32.14
CA VAL A 100 -0.15 -8.38 -31.60
C VAL A 100 0.69 -7.33 -32.32
N LEU A 101 1.85 -7.73 -32.88
CA LEU A 101 2.72 -6.84 -33.66
C LEU A 101 2.10 -6.35 -34.98
N ASP A 102 1.01 -6.95 -35.45
CA ASP A 102 0.27 -6.50 -36.64
C ASP A 102 -0.84 -5.50 -36.30
N SER A 103 -1.13 -5.26 -35.01
CA SER A 103 -2.20 -4.37 -34.57
C SER A 103 -1.88 -2.91 -34.92
N GLN A 104 -2.88 -2.18 -35.40
CA GLN A 104 -2.77 -0.73 -35.64
C GLN A 104 -2.80 0.10 -34.34
N TYR A 105 -3.13 -0.53 -33.21
CA TYR A 105 -3.30 0.14 -31.92
C TYR A 105 -2.03 0.16 -31.05
N ILE A 106 -0.95 -0.46 -31.53
CA ILE A 106 0.34 -0.50 -30.83
C ILE A 106 1.33 0.46 -31.48
N ASN A 107 2.32 0.89 -30.71
CA ASN A 107 3.51 1.56 -31.23
C ASN A 107 4.70 0.60 -31.17
N ILE A 108 5.04 0.00 -32.31
CA ILE A 108 6.18 -0.91 -32.43
C ILE A 108 7.47 -0.11 -32.24
N LEU A 109 8.31 -0.56 -31.31
CA LEU A 109 9.61 0.07 -31.06
C LEU A 109 10.70 -0.61 -31.89
N PHE A 110 10.89 -1.92 -31.70
CA PHE A 110 11.85 -2.69 -32.50
C PHE A 110 11.46 -4.17 -32.59
N THR A 111 11.95 -4.84 -33.64
CA THR A 111 11.77 -6.29 -33.83
C THR A 111 13.10 -7.02 -33.88
N PHE A 112 13.09 -8.34 -33.68
CA PHE A 112 14.33 -9.14 -33.71
C PHE A 112 14.99 -9.18 -35.10
N ARG A 113 14.34 -8.66 -36.15
CA ARG A 113 14.96 -8.42 -37.46
C ARG A 113 16.13 -7.44 -37.39
N GLU A 114 16.10 -6.52 -36.43
CA GLU A 114 17.09 -5.44 -36.28
C GLU A 114 18.24 -5.81 -35.33
N LEU A 115 18.26 -7.04 -34.81
CA LEU A 115 19.34 -7.52 -33.96
C LEU A 115 20.67 -7.54 -34.73
N ALA A 116 21.74 -7.18 -34.03
CA ALA A 116 23.09 -7.37 -34.53
C ALA A 116 23.33 -8.86 -34.85
N PRO A 117 24.07 -9.17 -35.93
CA PRO A 117 24.32 -10.55 -36.31
C PRO A 117 25.06 -11.32 -35.20
N PRO A 118 24.92 -12.67 -35.17
CA PRO A 118 25.69 -13.51 -34.27
C PRO A 118 27.20 -13.21 -34.39
N PRO A 119 27.96 -13.21 -33.29
CA PRO A 119 27.65 -13.83 -32.00
C PRO A 119 26.98 -12.90 -30.96
N SER A 120 26.84 -11.60 -31.25
CA SER A 120 26.42 -10.62 -30.24
C SER A 120 24.92 -10.60 -29.96
N SER A 121 24.09 -10.89 -30.99
CA SER A 121 22.61 -10.91 -30.93
C SER A 121 22.02 -9.85 -30.00
N SER A 122 22.43 -8.61 -30.23
CA SER A 122 22.15 -7.47 -29.34
C SER A 122 21.54 -6.28 -30.08
N PHE A 123 20.89 -5.41 -29.31
CA PHE A 123 20.24 -4.20 -29.79
C PHE A 123 20.28 -3.13 -28.69
N ASN A 124 20.51 -1.87 -29.04
CA ASN A 124 20.43 -0.74 -28.11
C ASN A 124 19.98 0.51 -28.85
N GLN A 125 18.78 1.00 -28.55
CA GLN A 125 18.23 2.20 -29.17
C GLN A 125 17.28 2.94 -28.22
N SER A 126 17.22 4.27 -28.38
CA SER A 126 16.29 5.15 -27.69
C SER A 126 15.22 5.68 -28.64
N TYR A 127 13.97 5.72 -28.16
CA TYR A 127 12.79 6.15 -28.90
C TYR A 127 12.11 7.32 -28.17
N PRO A 128 11.87 8.45 -28.85
CA PRO A 128 11.08 9.53 -28.27
C PRO A 128 9.59 9.16 -28.27
N VAL A 129 8.91 9.45 -27.16
CA VAL A 129 7.46 9.30 -27.00
C VAL A 129 6.84 10.69 -26.95
N THR A 130 6.32 11.15 -28.10
CA THR A 130 5.78 12.51 -28.24
C THR A 130 4.35 12.64 -27.75
N SER A 131 3.58 11.56 -27.79
CA SER A 131 2.17 11.54 -27.39
C SER A 131 2.07 11.28 -25.88
N PRO A 132 1.59 12.25 -25.07
CA PRO A 132 1.49 12.07 -23.63
C PRO A 132 0.34 11.12 -23.28
N ASN A 133 0.66 9.93 -22.78
CA ASN A 133 -0.31 8.99 -22.21
C ASN A 133 0.40 8.04 -21.23
N GLU A 134 -0.37 7.18 -20.56
CA GLU A 134 0.16 6.04 -19.83
C GLU A 134 0.32 4.85 -20.78
N TYR A 135 1.57 4.40 -20.94
CA TYR A 135 1.91 3.29 -21.82
C TYR A 135 2.53 2.15 -21.02
N SER A 136 2.23 0.94 -21.45
CA SER A 136 2.85 -0.28 -21.00
C SER A 136 3.82 -0.77 -22.06
N LEU A 137 5.06 -1.05 -21.65
CA LEU A 137 6.10 -1.63 -22.48
C LEU A 137 5.99 -3.16 -22.44
N PHE A 138 5.76 -3.75 -23.61
CA PHE A 138 5.60 -5.18 -23.78
C PHE A 138 6.65 -5.75 -24.73
N PHE A 139 6.97 -7.02 -24.51
CA PHE A 139 7.56 -7.89 -25.52
C PHE A 139 6.50 -8.86 -26.03
N ALA A 140 6.40 -9.01 -27.35
CA ALA A 140 5.55 -9.99 -28.01
C ALA A 140 6.36 -11.18 -28.50
N ASN A 141 5.84 -12.38 -28.23
CA ASN A 141 6.25 -13.61 -28.87
C ASN A 141 5.10 -14.18 -29.71
N CYS A 142 5.07 -13.87 -31.00
CA CYS A 142 4.07 -14.40 -31.93
C CYS A 142 4.52 -15.69 -32.63
N ALA A 143 5.56 -16.37 -32.14
CA ALA A 143 6.00 -17.66 -32.68
C ALA A 143 5.48 -18.79 -31.77
N PRO A 144 4.54 -19.62 -32.23
CA PRO A 144 3.94 -20.69 -31.43
C PRO A 144 5.00 -21.62 -30.84
N GLU A 145 4.82 -21.98 -29.56
CA GLU A 145 5.69 -22.92 -28.82
C GLU A 145 7.17 -22.53 -28.74
N SER A 146 7.54 -21.33 -29.18
CA SER A 146 8.92 -20.85 -29.10
C SER A 146 9.25 -20.37 -27.69
N GLN A 147 10.49 -20.61 -27.29
CA GLN A 147 11.05 -20.19 -26.01
C GLN A 147 12.11 -19.14 -26.28
N VAL A 148 11.96 -17.98 -25.64
CA VAL A 148 12.88 -16.84 -25.78
C VAL A 148 13.73 -16.74 -24.52
N SER A 149 15.04 -16.63 -24.71
CA SER A 149 16.01 -16.31 -23.67
C SER A 149 16.76 -15.04 -24.08
N MET A 150 16.79 -14.04 -23.19
CA MET A 150 17.45 -12.76 -23.43
C MET A 150 17.72 -12.00 -22.13
N SER A 151 18.77 -11.18 -22.13
CA SER A 151 18.98 -10.18 -21.08
C SER A 151 18.49 -8.82 -21.59
N VAL A 152 17.59 -8.20 -20.84
CA VAL A 152 16.91 -6.94 -21.20
C VAL A 152 17.18 -5.90 -20.13
N ARG A 153 17.54 -4.70 -20.59
CA ARG A 153 17.60 -3.48 -19.79
C ARG A 153 16.73 -2.42 -20.44
N THR A 154 15.77 -1.93 -19.67
CA THR A 154 14.83 -0.86 -20.03
C THR A 154 15.17 0.39 -19.24
N GLU A 155 15.14 1.55 -19.91
CA GLU A 155 15.21 2.85 -19.24
C GLU A 155 14.08 3.72 -19.79
N VAL A 156 13.14 4.07 -18.91
CA VAL A 156 11.97 4.87 -19.26
C VAL A 156 11.99 6.14 -18.41
N TYR A 157 11.90 7.30 -19.06
CA TYR A 157 11.97 8.59 -18.36
C TYR A 157 11.27 9.71 -19.14
N ASN A 158 10.91 10.76 -18.41
CA ASN A 158 10.54 12.07 -18.96
C ASN A 158 11.75 13.02 -18.85
N LEU A 159 11.78 14.09 -19.65
CA LEU A 159 12.74 15.17 -19.45
C LEU A 159 12.08 16.33 -18.71
N ASP A 160 12.72 16.77 -17.63
CA ASP A 160 12.39 18.01 -16.92
C ASP A 160 12.82 19.25 -17.74
N ARG A 161 12.40 20.44 -17.31
CA ARG A 161 12.66 21.71 -18.03
C ARG A 161 14.14 22.05 -18.18
N ASP A 162 14.97 21.52 -17.28
CA ASP A 162 16.42 21.68 -17.27
C ASP A 162 17.16 20.61 -18.10
N GLY A 163 16.42 19.67 -18.71
CA GLY A 163 16.95 18.55 -19.46
C GLY A 163 17.39 17.37 -18.60
N SER A 164 17.14 17.41 -17.28
CA SER A 164 17.39 16.26 -16.40
C SER A 164 16.36 15.16 -16.65
N LYS A 165 16.75 13.91 -16.38
CA LYS A 165 15.88 12.73 -16.55
C LYS A 165 15.04 12.57 -15.28
N ASP A 166 13.72 12.48 -15.47
CA ASP A 166 12.77 12.09 -14.43
C ASP A 166 12.28 10.67 -14.73
N PHE A 167 12.77 9.72 -13.95
CA PHE A 167 12.41 8.30 -14.06
C PHE A 167 11.12 7.96 -13.28
N LEU A 168 10.44 8.93 -12.67
CA LEU A 168 9.08 8.73 -12.18
C LEU A 168 8.06 9.05 -13.27
N SER A 169 7.00 8.23 -13.31
CA SER A 169 5.81 8.51 -14.11
C SER A 169 5.26 9.91 -13.80
N ALA A 170 4.66 10.56 -14.80
CA ALA A 170 4.12 11.92 -14.67
C ALA A 170 3.17 12.10 -13.47
N GLY A 171 2.42 11.06 -13.10
CA GLY A 171 1.52 11.05 -11.95
C GLY A 171 2.20 10.95 -10.59
N LEU A 172 3.47 10.56 -10.53
CA LEU A 172 4.21 10.23 -9.32
C LEU A 172 5.34 11.22 -9.01
N THR A 173 5.76 12.03 -9.98
CA THR A 173 6.88 12.99 -9.83
C THR A 173 6.74 13.95 -8.65
N GLN A 174 5.51 14.22 -8.20
CA GLN A 174 5.22 15.10 -7.05
C GLN A 174 5.32 14.39 -5.69
N LEU A 175 5.34 13.06 -5.65
CA LEU A 175 5.33 12.27 -4.41
C LEU A 175 6.51 12.55 -3.47
N PRO A 176 7.77 12.70 -3.94
CA PRO A 176 8.88 13.00 -3.03
C PRO A 176 8.61 14.26 -2.18
N SER A 177 8.20 15.35 -2.83
CA SER A 177 7.87 16.61 -2.16
C SER A 177 6.64 16.49 -1.27
N LEU A 178 5.61 15.75 -1.72
CA LEU A 178 4.39 15.52 -0.96
C LEU A 178 4.67 14.77 0.34
N TYR A 179 5.37 13.63 0.27
CA TYR A 179 5.72 12.84 1.45
C TYR A 179 6.65 13.60 2.40
N PHE A 180 7.58 14.39 1.86
CA PHE A 180 8.42 15.26 2.67
C PHE A 180 7.61 16.34 3.42
N LEU A 181 6.61 16.93 2.78
CA LEU A 181 5.71 17.89 3.43
C LEU A 181 4.91 17.24 4.59
N PHE A 182 4.36 16.04 4.36
CA PHE A 182 3.67 15.30 5.42
C PHE A 182 4.63 14.87 6.54
N PHE A 183 5.86 14.48 6.21
CA PHE A 183 6.89 14.19 7.20
C PHE A 183 7.10 15.38 8.14
N LEU A 184 7.27 16.59 7.59
CA LEU A 184 7.39 17.82 8.38
C LEU A 184 6.16 18.03 9.27
N ALA A 185 4.94 17.86 8.72
CA ALA A 185 3.70 17.99 9.48
C ALA A 185 3.63 16.99 10.65
N TYR A 186 4.04 15.74 10.45
CA TYR A 186 4.05 14.71 11.50
C TYR A 186 5.14 14.94 12.55
N ILE A 187 6.30 15.51 12.18
CA ILE A 187 7.33 15.91 13.15
C ILE A 187 6.83 17.06 14.03
N ILE A 188 6.18 18.07 13.44
CA ILE A 188 5.55 19.16 14.21
C ILE A 188 4.48 18.60 15.15
N PHE A 189 3.64 17.69 14.64
CA PHE A 189 2.61 17.05 15.44
C PHE A 189 3.20 16.21 16.59
N LEU A 190 4.29 15.47 16.35
CA LEU A 190 5.01 14.75 17.39
C LEU A 190 5.56 15.69 18.46
N GLY A 191 6.12 16.83 18.06
CA GLY A 191 6.58 17.87 18.99
C GLY A 191 5.45 18.42 19.85
N PHE A 192 4.31 18.75 19.25
CA PHE A 192 3.12 19.22 19.96
C PHE A 192 2.55 18.18 20.92
N TRP A 193 2.48 16.91 20.50
CA TRP A 193 2.05 15.81 21.35
C TRP A 193 3.01 15.60 22.54
N GLY A 194 4.32 15.63 22.28
CA GLY A 194 5.35 15.56 23.31
C GLY A 194 5.22 16.69 24.33
N TYR A 195 4.92 17.92 23.87
CA TYR A 195 4.64 19.06 24.74
C TYR A 195 3.41 18.82 25.63
N ILE A 196 2.29 18.35 25.06
CA ILE A 196 1.08 18.03 25.84
C ILE A 196 1.39 16.96 26.91
N CYS A 197 2.06 15.87 26.54
CA CYS A 197 2.45 14.84 27.49
C CYS A 197 3.40 15.37 28.59
N TYR A 198 4.30 16.30 28.24
CA TYR A 198 5.20 16.92 29.20
C TYR A 198 4.47 17.85 30.18
N SER A 199 3.47 18.60 29.70
CA SER A 199 2.67 19.51 30.53
C SER A 199 1.75 18.75 31.48
N SER A 200 1.22 17.60 31.07
CA SER A 200 0.29 16.77 31.86
C SER A 200 0.91 15.46 32.33
N LYS A 201 2.17 15.48 32.78
CA LYS A 201 2.95 14.27 33.16
C LYS A 201 2.25 13.34 34.14
N LEU A 202 1.47 13.88 35.06
CA LEU A 202 0.74 13.10 36.07
C LEU A 202 -0.37 12.23 35.45
N SER A 203 -0.86 12.58 34.27
CA SER A 203 -1.90 11.87 33.52
C SER A 203 -1.39 11.05 32.34
N VAL A 204 -0.07 10.99 32.13
CA VAL A 204 0.51 10.24 31.02
C VAL A 204 0.54 8.75 31.35
N HIS A 205 -0.35 7.99 30.72
CA HIS A 205 -0.28 6.54 30.66
C HIS A 205 0.58 6.01 29.51
N ARG A 206 0.94 4.71 29.58
CA ARG A 206 1.77 4.00 28.58
C ARG A 206 1.24 4.14 27.15
N ILE A 207 -0.06 4.32 26.99
CA ILE A 207 -0.62 4.48 25.65
C ILE A 207 -0.28 5.81 24.97
N HIS A 208 -0.14 6.91 25.71
CA HIS A 208 0.26 8.18 25.09
C HIS A 208 1.70 8.07 24.55
N LEU A 209 2.53 7.22 25.16
CA LEU A 209 3.85 6.85 24.65
C LEU A 209 3.76 5.97 23.40
N LEU A 210 2.82 5.01 23.35
CA LEU A 210 2.56 4.23 22.13
C LEU A 210 2.03 5.11 20.98
N MET A 211 1.17 6.09 21.29
CA MET A 211 0.68 7.09 20.35
C MET A 211 1.82 7.99 19.85
N ALA A 212 2.73 8.42 20.73
CA ALA A 212 3.95 9.12 20.32
C ALA A 212 4.83 8.25 19.40
N GLY A 213 5.00 6.97 19.74
CA GLY A 213 5.70 5.99 18.92
C GLY A 213 5.05 5.81 17.54
N LEU A 214 3.71 5.83 17.46
CA LEU A 214 2.97 5.77 16.21
C LEU A 214 3.25 6.99 15.31
N LEU A 215 3.27 8.21 15.88
CA LEU A 215 3.65 9.42 15.14
C LEU A 215 5.09 9.35 14.63
N LEU A 216 6.01 8.90 15.47
CA LEU A 216 7.42 8.73 15.09
C LEU A 216 7.57 7.73 13.93
N MET A 217 6.93 6.56 14.03
CA MET A 217 6.98 5.57 12.95
C MET A 217 6.32 6.06 11.66
N LYS A 218 5.25 6.87 11.75
CA LYS A 218 4.64 7.51 10.58
C LYS A 218 5.60 8.51 9.93
N ALA A 219 6.29 9.34 10.71
CA ALA A 219 7.29 10.27 10.19
C ALA A 219 8.46 9.53 9.52
N LEU A 220 9.03 8.51 10.19
CA LEU A 220 10.13 7.70 9.63
C LEU A 220 9.73 6.97 8.35
N ASN A 221 8.51 6.44 8.30
CA ASN A 221 7.97 5.83 7.08
C ASN A 221 7.89 6.85 5.93
N LEU A 222 7.39 8.07 6.18
CA LEU A 222 7.23 9.09 5.15
C LEU A 222 8.55 9.64 4.63
N ILE A 223 9.57 9.86 5.48
CA ILE A 223 10.87 10.30 5.00
C ILE A 223 11.55 9.21 4.16
N CYS A 224 11.45 7.94 4.55
CA CYS A 224 11.94 6.84 3.72
C CYS A 224 11.19 6.75 2.39
N ALA A 225 9.88 6.97 2.37
CA ALA A 225 9.09 7.03 1.14
C ALA A 225 9.51 8.20 0.24
N ALA A 226 9.76 9.38 0.83
CA ALA A 226 10.20 10.56 0.10
C ALA A 226 11.58 10.33 -0.54
N GLU A 227 12.54 9.80 0.23
CA GLU A 227 13.88 9.46 -0.25
C GLU A 227 13.84 8.38 -1.32
N ASP A 228 13.10 7.28 -1.11
CA ASP A 228 12.92 6.23 -2.12
C ASP A 228 12.45 6.82 -3.46
N LYS A 229 11.36 7.58 -3.44
CA LYS A 229 10.83 8.21 -4.65
C LYS A 229 11.79 9.25 -5.23
N HIS A 230 12.53 9.98 -4.42
CA HIS A 230 13.53 10.93 -4.89
C HIS A 230 14.70 10.22 -5.61
N TYR A 231 15.24 9.15 -5.02
CA TYR A 231 16.30 8.37 -5.63
C TYR A 231 15.84 7.70 -6.92
N VAL A 232 14.64 7.10 -6.93
CA VAL A 232 14.06 6.56 -8.17
C VAL A 232 13.92 7.66 -9.21
N LYS A 233 13.39 8.84 -8.86
CA LYS A 233 13.25 9.98 -9.77
C LYS A 233 14.56 10.37 -10.45
N VAL A 234 15.67 10.43 -9.72
CA VAL A 234 16.95 10.95 -10.23
C VAL A 234 17.82 9.86 -10.87
N THR A 235 17.81 8.65 -10.33
CA THR A 235 18.74 7.57 -10.71
C THR A 235 18.09 6.43 -11.48
N GLY A 236 16.76 6.34 -11.43
CA GLY A 236 15.99 5.23 -12.00
C GLY A 236 16.01 3.94 -11.16
N THR A 237 16.71 3.90 -10.02
CA THR A 237 16.80 2.70 -9.18
C THR A 237 16.54 2.97 -7.69
N PRO A 238 15.85 2.04 -6.98
CA PRO A 238 15.74 2.11 -5.53
C PRO A 238 17.09 1.74 -4.91
N HIS A 239 17.63 2.60 -4.04
CA HIS A 239 18.94 2.45 -3.42
C HIS A 239 18.88 1.77 -2.03
N GLY A 240 17.87 0.93 -1.78
CA GLY A 240 17.65 0.24 -0.50
C GLY A 240 16.79 1.01 0.51
N TRP A 241 16.32 2.21 0.16
CA TRP A 241 15.39 3.00 0.99
C TRP A 241 14.00 2.37 1.07
N ASP A 242 13.59 1.68 0.01
CA ASP A 242 12.40 0.82 -0.06
C ASP A 242 12.35 -0.17 1.12
N VAL A 243 13.47 -0.79 1.47
CA VAL A 243 13.56 -1.74 2.59
C VAL A 243 13.21 -1.07 3.92
N LEU A 244 13.79 0.10 4.20
CA LEU A 244 13.48 0.86 5.42
C LEU A 244 12.04 1.37 5.41
N PHE A 245 11.56 1.84 4.26
CA PHE A 245 10.16 2.23 4.07
C PHE A 245 9.22 1.08 4.47
N TYR A 246 9.44 -0.13 3.98
CA TYR A 246 8.61 -1.29 4.30
C TYR A 246 8.71 -1.71 5.78
N ILE A 247 9.90 -1.67 6.38
CA ILE A 247 10.08 -1.98 7.81
C ILE A 247 9.28 -1.00 8.65
N PHE A 248 9.43 0.31 8.42
CA PHE A 248 8.68 1.31 9.17
C PHE A 248 7.19 1.27 8.85
N GLN A 249 6.79 0.94 7.61
CA GLN A 249 5.39 0.73 7.24
C GLN A 249 4.78 -0.39 8.07
N PHE A 250 5.47 -1.53 8.15
CA PHE A 250 5.04 -2.69 8.91
C PHE A 250 4.84 -2.35 10.39
N ILE A 251 5.86 -1.77 11.02
CA ILE A 251 5.82 -1.38 12.44
C ILE A 251 4.70 -0.36 12.68
N ARG A 252 4.57 0.65 11.80
CA ARG A 252 3.51 1.66 11.87
C ARG A 252 2.12 1.04 11.84
N VAL A 253 1.86 0.11 10.92
CA VAL A 253 0.54 -0.53 10.79
C VAL A 253 0.21 -1.37 12.02
N VAL A 254 1.18 -2.17 12.51
CA VAL A 254 1.00 -2.96 13.73
C VAL A 254 0.72 -2.06 14.94
N LEU A 255 1.47 -0.97 15.08
CA LEU A 255 1.26 0.01 16.16
C LEU A 255 -0.10 0.69 16.05
N LEU A 256 -0.54 1.06 14.85
CA LEU A 256 -1.84 1.68 14.61
C LEU A 256 -2.98 0.78 15.10
N PHE A 257 -3.01 -0.48 14.65
CA PHE A 257 -4.03 -1.42 15.09
C PHE A 257 -3.94 -1.72 16.58
N THR A 258 -2.72 -1.82 17.13
CA THR A 258 -2.52 -1.96 18.57
C THR A 258 -3.15 -0.80 19.33
N VAL A 259 -2.87 0.45 18.93
CA VAL A 259 -3.46 1.65 19.55
C VAL A 259 -4.98 1.65 19.43
N ILE A 260 -5.55 1.34 18.26
CA ILE A 260 -7.01 1.28 18.05
C ILE A 260 -7.66 0.26 18.99
N VAL A 261 -7.11 -0.94 19.11
CA VAL A 261 -7.62 -2.00 20.00
C VAL A 261 -7.49 -1.61 21.47
N LEU A 262 -6.34 -1.03 21.85
CA LEU A 262 -6.09 -0.59 23.22
C LEU A 262 -7.06 0.52 23.64
N ILE A 263 -7.35 1.47 22.74
CA ILE A 263 -8.35 2.51 22.95
C ILE A 263 -9.73 1.86 23.04
N GLY A 264 -10.14 1.05 22.07
CA GLY A 264 -11.47 0.43 22.02
C GLY A 264 -11.79 -0.47 23.21
N THR A 265 -10.78 -1.04 23.86
CA THR A 265 -10.91 -1.86 25.08
C THR A 265 -10.78 -1.06 26.37
N GLY A 266 -10.74 0.28 26.29
CA GLY A 266 -10.70 1.20 27.43
C GLY A 266 -9.41 1.14 28.23
N TRP A 267 -8.26 0.97 27.55
CA TRP A 267 -6.92 0.89 28.15
C TRP A 267 -6.72 -0.30 29.08
N SER A 268 -7.74 -1.16 29.17
CA SER A 268 -7.78 -2.31 30.07
C SER A 268 -6.86 -3.43 29.63
N PHE A 269 -6.25 -3.40 28.45
CA PHE A 269 -5.28 -4.41 27.97
C PHE A 269 -4.03 -4.54 28.85
N LEU A 270 -3.74 -3.55 29.72
CA LEU A 270 -2.73 -3.65 30.78
C LEU A 270 -3.26 -4.36 32.06
N LYS A 271 -4.53 -4.75 32.07
CA LYS A 271 -5.20 -5.66 33.02
C LYS A 271 -5.77 -6.88 32.27
N PRO A 272 -5.82 -8.07 32.87
CA PRO A 272 -6.02 -9.33 32.14
C PRO A 272 -7.48 -9.65 31.73
N PHE A 273 -8.37 -8.66 31.56
CA PHE A 273 -9.83 -8.87 31.47
C PHE A 273 -10.43 -8.63 30.06
N LEU A 274 -9.88 -9.28 29.03
CA LEU A 274 -10.59 -9.40 27.75
C LEU A 274 -11.54 -10.60 27.80
N GLN A 275 -12.77 -10.46 27.31
CA GLN A 275 -13.62 -11.62 27.07
C GLN A 275 -12.93 -12.55 26.07
N GLU A 276 -12.91 -13.86 26.33
CA GLU A 276 -12.18 -14.85 25.52
C GLU A 276 -12.55 -14.81 24.03
N LYS A 277 -13.78 -14.38 23.72
CA LYS A 277 -14.30 -14.26 22.35
C LYS A 277 -13.64 -13.09 21.59
N GLU A 278 -13.54 -11.90 22.19
CA GLU A 278 -12.89 -10.73 21.58
C GLU A 278 -11.40 -10.98 21.33
N LYS A 279 -10.73 -11.63 22.31
CA LYS A 279 -9.32 -12.04 22.19
C LYS A 279 -9.08 -12.99 21.03
N LYS A 280 -9.97 -13.96 20.78
CA LYS A 280 -9.85 -14.91 19.67
C LYS A 280 -9.97 -14.23 18.30
N VAL A 281 -10.89 -13.29 18.13
CA VAL A 281 -11.04 -12.56 16.85
C VAL A 281 -9.82 -11.69 16.60
N LEU A 282 -9.37 -10.92 17.60
CA LEU A 282 -8.16 -10.09 17.46
C LEU A 282 -6.89 -10.92 17.20
N MET A 283 -6.78 -12.10 17.81
CA MET A 283 -5.66 -13.03 17.58
C MET A 283 -5.62 -13.59 16.15
N ILE A 284 -6.73 -13.60 15.41
CA ILE A 284 -6.77 -14.05 14.02
C ILE A 284 -6.58 -12.87 13.06
N VAL A 285 -7.27 -11.76 13.32
CA VAL A 285 -7.31 -10.60 12.41
C VAL A 285 -5.96 -9.89 12.35
N ILE A 286 -5.26 -9.70 13.49
CA ILE A 286 -3.97 -8.98 13.51
C ILE A 286 -2.89 -9.74 12.72
N PRO A 287 -2.67 -11.05 12.90
CA PRO A 287 -1.72 -11.80 12.07
C PRO A 287 -2.10 -11.83 10.58
N LEU A 288 -3.40 -11.91 10.26
CA LEU A 288 -3.85 -11.91 8.87
C LEU A 288 -3.56 -10.57 8.18
N GLN A 289 -3.75 -9.45 8.88
CA GLN A 289 -3.39 -8.12 8.38
C GLN A 289 -1.88 -7.95 8.23
N VAL A 290 -1.10 -8.47 9.18
CA VAL A 290 0.36 -8.52 9.06
C VAL A 290 0.76 -9.29 7.80
N LEU A 291 0.16 -10.46 7.57
CA LEU A 291 0.43 -11.28 6.39
C LEU A 291 0.04 -10.57 5.08
N ALA A 292 -1.13 -9.93 5.04
CA ALA A 292 -1.58 -9.19 3.85
C ALA A 292 -0.66 -8.00 3.52
N ASN A 293 -0.21 -7.25 4.54
CA ASN A 293 0.77 -6.19 4.34
C ASN A 293 2.11 -6.73 3.85
N VAL A 294 2.63 -7.82 4.44
CA VAL A 294 3.88 -8.45 3.97
C VAL A 294 3.75 -8.94 2.53
N ALA A 295 2.61 -9.55 2.17
CA ALA A 295 2.38 -10.06 0.84
C ALA A 295 2.27 -8.94 -0.21
N SER A 296 1.65 -7.80 0.14
CA SER A 296 1.62 -6.59 -0.68
C SER A 296 3.03 -6.06 -0.99
N VAL A 297 3.91 -6.03 0.02
CA VAL A 297 5.32 -5.62 -0.14
C VAL A 297 6.06 -6.54 -1.12
N VAL A 298 5.94 -7.86 -0.95
CA VAL A 298 6.62 -8.85 -1.81
C VAL A 298 6.18 -8.72 -3.28
N ILE A 299 4.90 -8.39 -3.53
CA ILE A 299 4.39 -8.18 -4.88
C ILE A 299 4.86 -6.85 -5.49
N GLY A 300 4.97 -5.81 -4.67
CA GLY A 300 5.57 -4.55 -5.09
C GLY A 300 7.00 -4.74 -5.61
N GLU A 301 7.80 -5.56 -4.91
CA GLU A 301 9.20 -5.78 -5.27
C GLU A 301 9.42 -6.71 -6.47
N THR A 302 8.55 -7.70 -6.63
CA THR A 302 8.69 -8.69 -7.70
C THR A 302 8.31 -8.18 -9.09
N GLY A 303 7.58 -7.06 -9.16
CA GLY A 303 7.23 -6.37 -10.41
C GLY A 303 6.25 -7.15 -11.30
N PRO A 304 5.69 -6.50 -12.34
CA PRO A 304 4.65 -7.09 -13.19
C PRO A 304 5.13 -8.23 -14.11
N PHE A 305 6.44 -8.50 -14.13
CA PHE A 305 7.08 -9.50 -14.96
C PHE A 305 6.76 -10.94 -14.52
N ILE A 306 6.38 -11.17 -13.25
CA ILE A 306 6.04 -12.50 -12.74
C ILE A 306 4.64 -12.93 -13.21
N LYS A 307 4.51 -14.23 -13.54
CA LYS A 307 3.22 -14.85 -13.89
C LYS A 307 2.19 -14.64 -12.78
N ASP A 308 0.97 -14.26 -13.15
CA ASP A 308 -0.18 -14.05 -12.24
C ASP A 308 -0.09 -12.84 -11.28
N TRP A 309 0.82 -11.87 -11.51
CA TRP A 309 0.97 -10.66 -10.68
C TRP A 309 -0.35 -9.90 -10.47
N VAL A 310 -1.15 -9.74 -11.53
CA VAL A 310 -2.46 -9.05 -11.48
C VAL A 310 -3.45 -9.81 -10.58
N THR A 311 -3.51 -11.14 -10.71
CA THR A 311 -4.41 -12.00 -9.92
C THR A 311 -4.10 -11.89 -8.43
N TRP A 312 -2.82 -11.93 -8.06
CA TRP A 312 -2.42 -11.83 -6.66
C TRP A 312 -2.73 -10.46 -6.04
N ASN A 313 -2.55 -9.36 -6.78
CA ASN A 313 -2.94 -8.02 -6.32
C ASN A 313 -4.45 -7.93 -6.01
N GLN A 314 -5.29 -8.50 -6.88
CA GLN A 314 -6.74 -8.54 -6.66
C GLN A 314 -7.13 -9.40 -5.45
N VAL A 315 -6.48 -10.55 -5.25
CA VAL A 315 -6.71 -11.43 -4.09
C VAL A 315 -6.34 -10.72 -2.78
N PHE A 316 -5.21 -10.02 -2.71
CA PHE A 316 -4.81 -9.34 -1.48
C PHE A 316 -5.68 -8.13 -1.15
N LEU A 317 -6.14 -7.39 -2.16
CA LEU A 317 -7.11 -6.33 -1.96
C LEU A 317 -8.43 -6.88 -1.37
N LEU A 318 -8.90 -8.02 -1.87
CA LEU A 318 -10.08 -8.70 -1.33
C LEU A 318 -9.88 -9.12 0.13
N VAL A 319 -8.71 -9.69 0.46
CA VAL A 319 -8.36 -10.08 1.84
C VAL A 319 -8.33 -8.86 2.76
N ASP A 320 -7.75 -7.74 2.33
CA ASP A 320 -7.69 -6.51 3.10
C ASP A 320 -9.09 -5.94 3.39
N ILE A 321 -9.99 -5.97 2.42
CA ILE A 321 -11.40 -5.56 2.61
C ILE A 321 -12.09 -6.47 3.63
N ILE A 322 -11.96 -7.80 3.49
CA ILE A 322 -12.56 -8.77 4.42
C ILE A 322 -12.01 -8.56 5.84
N CYS A 323 -10.71 -8.33 5.99
CA CYS A 323 -10.09 -8.04 7.29
C CYS A 323 -10.62 -6.75 7.91
N CYS A 324 -10.79 -5.69 7.11
CA CYS A 324 -11.34 -4.42 7.59
C CYS A 324 -12.79 -4.58 8.07
N CYS A 325 -13.60 -5.37 7.38
CA CYS A 325 -14.95 -5.70 7.83
C CYS A 325 -14.95 -6.56 9.11
N ALA A 326 -14.03 -7.53 9.21
CA ALA A 326 -13.91 -8.40 10.39
C ALA A 326 -13.54 -7.63 11.67
N ILE A 327 -12.79 -6.53 11.54
CA ILE A 327 -12.48 -5.61 12.65
C ILE A 327 -13.74 -5.01 13.28
N ILE A 328 -14.82 -4.81 12.51
CA ILE A 328 -16.07 -4.20 13.00
C ILE A 328 -16.82 -5.13 13.98
N PHE A 329 -16.61 -6.45 13.92
CA PHE A 329 -17.34 -7.41 14.76
C PHE A 329 -16.99 -7.34 16.27
N PRO A 330 -15.71 -7.46 16.69
CA PRO A 330 -15.31 -7.25 18.09
C PRO A 330 -15.73 -5.88 18.62
N ILE A 331 -15.76 -4.92 17.71
CA ILE A 331 -16.04 -3.52 17.96
C ILE A 331 -17.51 -3.30 18.35
N VAL A 332 -18.44 -3.82 17.55
CA VAL A 332 -19.88 -3.80 17.83
C VAL A 332 -20.19 -4.62 19.08
N TRP A 333 -19.49 -5.73 19.30
CA TRP A 333 -19.65 -6.55 20.49
C TRP A 333 -19.26 -5.77 21.76
N SER A 334 -18.10 -5.11 21.75
CA SER A 334 -17.60 -4.34 22.88
C SER A 334 -18.59 -3.22 23.29
N ILE A 335 -19.21 -2.54 22.31
CA ILE A 335 -20.27 -1.54 22.57
C ILE A 335 -21.48 -2.17 23.26
N ARG A 336 -21.94 -3.35 22.80
CA ARG A 336 -23.07 -4.05 23.40
C ARG A 336 -22.77 -4.45 24.84
N SER A 337 -21.57 -4.99 25.09
CA SER A 337 -21.14 -5.35 26.45
C SER A 337 -21.06 -4.14 27.38
N LEU A 338 -20.54 -3.00 26.89
CA LEU A 338 -20.49 -1.75 27.67
C LEU A 338 -21.88 -1.20 27.98
N ARG A 339 -22.83 -1.29 27.03
CA ARG A 339 -24.23 -0.88 27.21
C ARG A 339 -24.98 -1.78 28.21
N GLU A 340 -24.71 -3.08 28.19
CA GLU A 340 -25.29 -4.02 29.16
C GLU A 340 -24.73 -3.77 30.57
N THR A 341 -23.45 -3.44 30.69
CA THR A 341 -22.81 -3.15 31.99
C THR A 341 -23.26 -1.79 32.54
N SER A 342 -23.58 -0.80 31.70
CA SER A 342 -24.07 0.50 32.17
C SER A 342 -25.49 0.46 32.72
N LYS A 343 -26.31 -0.52 32.30
CA LYS A 343 -27.70 -0.70 32.79
C LYS A 343 -27.78 -1.25 34.21
N THR A 344 -26.72 -1.89 34.70
CA THR A 344 -26.71 -2.57 36.01
C THR A 344 -25.87 -1.85 37.06
N ASP A 345 -25.15 -0.79 36.69
CA ASP A 345 -24.27 -0.02 37.57
C ASP A 345 -24.95 1.32 37.95
N GLY A 346 -25.14 1.58 39.25
CA GLY A 346 -25.75 2.81 39.80
C GLY A 346 -24.92 4.09 39.62
N LYS A 347 -24.11 4.14 38.56
CA LYS A 347 -23.31 5.26 38.04
C LYS A 347 -23.58 5.43 36.55
N ALA A 348 -24.85 5.36 36.17
CA ALA A 348 -25.31 5.30 34.78
C ALA A 348 -24.77 6.44 33.93
N ALA A 349 -24.75 7.67 34.48
CA ALA A 349 -24.35 8.87 33.76
C ALA A 349 -22.85 8.90 33.41
N ARG A 350 -21.96 8.60 34.37
CA ARG A 350 -20.50 8.44 34.11
C ARG A 350 -20.17 7.31 33.14
N ASN A 351 -20.99 6.26 33.09
CA ASN A 351 -20.85 5.19 32.10
C ASN A 351 -21.42 5.62 30.72
N LEU A 352 -22.43 6.48 30.68
CA LEU A 352 -23.01 7.03 29.45
C LEU A 352 -22.05 7.98 28.71
N ALA A 353 -21.37 8.89 29.43
CA ALA A 353 -20.37 9.81 28.85
C ALA A 353 -19.14 9.07 28.29
N LYS A 354 -18.74 7.98 28.94
CA LYS A 354 -17.75 7.03 28.36
C LYS A 354 -18.28 6.41 27.06
N LEU A 355 -19.56 6.04 27.02
CA LEU A 355 -20.19 5.35 25.90
C LEU A 355 -20.34 6.27 24.66
N THR A 356 -20.59 7.56 24.85
CA THR A 356 -20.63 8.55 23.75
C THR A 356 -19.24 8.80 23.14
N LEU A 357 -18.19 8.92 23.96
CA LEU A 357 -16.80 9.05 23.50
C LEU A 357 -16.36 7.81 22.69
N PHE A 358 -16.66 6.60 23.18
CA PHE A 358 -16.36 5.36 22.46
C PHE A 358 -17.16 5.23 21.15
N ARG A 359 -18.42 5.68 21.13
CA ARG A 359 -19.22 5.72 19.90
C ARG A 359 -18.63 6.66 18.86
N GLN A 360 -18.22 7.87 19.25
CA GLN A 360 -17.55 8.81 18.35
C GLN A 360 -16.22 8.26 17.84
N PHE A 361 -15.41 7.68 18.73
CA PHE A 361 -14.16 7.00 18.35
C PHE A 361 -14.42 5.94 17.28
N TYR A 362 -15.47 5.14 17.45
CA TYR A 362 -15.82 4.12 16.49
C TYR A 362 -16.22 4.65 15.13
N ILE A 363 -17.08 5.66 15.09
CA ILE A 363 -17.50 6.29 13.84
C ILE A 363 -16.27 6.83 13.09
N VAL A 364 -15.34 7.45 13.82
CA VAL A 364 -14.09 7.98 13.25
C VAL A 364 -13.18 6.85 12.71
N VAL A 365 -12.97 5.76 13.47
CA VAL A 365 -12.16 4.61 13.02
C VAL A 365 -12.79 3.94 11.79
N ILE A 366 -14.09 3.69 11.82
CA ILE A 366 -14.83 3.06 10.72
C ILE A 366 -14.76 3.95 9.49
N GLY A 367 -15.03 5.25 9.63
CA GLY A 367 -14.95 6.22 8.54
C GLY A 367 -13.56 6.29 7.92
N TYR A 368 -12.51 6.33 8.75
CA TYR A 368 -11.13 6.29 8.29
C TYR A 368 -10.82 5.01 7.49
N LEU A 369 -11.13 3.83 8.02
CA LEU A 369 -10.86 2.56 7.33
C LEU A 369 -11.63 2.47 6.00
N TYR A 370 -12.91 2.84 5.96
CA TYR A 370 -13.68 2.83 4.71
C TYR A 370 -13.12 3.81 3.69
N PHE A 371 -12.75 5.02 4.11
CA PHE A 371 -12.16 6.00 3.22
C PHE A 371 -10.84 5.49 2.63
N THR A 372 -9.90 5.03 3.46
CA THR A 372 -8.59 4.58 2.98
C THR A 372 -8.63 3.29 2.17
N ARG A 373 -9.62 2.42 2.39
CA ARG A 373 -9.69 1.11 1.70
C ARG A 373 -10.56 1.11 0.46
N ILE A 374 -11.65 1.87 0.45
CA ILE A 374 -12.57 1.92 -0.69
C ILE A 374 -12.35 3.19 -1.49
N VAL A 375 -12.43 4.36 -0.85
CA VAL A 375 -12.40 5.65 -1.56
C VAL A 375 -11.04 5.91 -2.18
N VAL A 376 -9.94 5.74 -1.43
CA VAL A 376 -8.58 5.91 -1.96
C VAL A 376 -8.29 4.91 -3.07
N PHE A 377 -8.73 3.65 -2.93
CA PHE A 377 -8.57 2.66 -4.00
C PHE A 377 -9.35 3.07 -5.26
N ALA A 378 -10.61 3.48 -5.12
CA ALA A 378 -11.39 4.00 -6.23
C ALA A 378 -10.71 5.21 -6.88
N LEU A 379 -10.16 6.14 -6.09
CA LEU A 379 -9.38 7.28 -6.59
C LEU A 379 -8.14 6.81 -7.36
N LYS A 380 -7.39 5.81 -6.87
CA LYS A 380 -6.25 5.20 -7.58
C LYS A 380 -6.65 4.62 -8.94
N THR A 381 -7.86 4.06 -9.06
CA THR A 381 -8.36 3.46 -10.30
C THR A 381 -8.95 4.48 -11.29
N ILE A 382 -9.65 5.51 -10.82
CA ILE A 382 -10.35 6.47 -11.70
C ILE A 382 -9.52 7.72 -12.02
N ALA A 383 -8.52 8.05 -11.20
CA ALA A 383 -7.69 9.22 -11.44
C ALA A 383 -6.95 9.05 -12.75
N ALA A 384 -7.03 10.06 -13.61
CA ALA A 384 -6.20 10.09 -14.81
C ALA A 384 -4.72 9.97 -14.41
N TYR A 385 -3.90 9.34 -15.26
CA TYR A 385 -2.52 8.99 -14.94
C TYR A 385 -1.67 10.15 -14.42
N LYS A 386 -1.95 11.40 -14.84
CA LYS A 386 -1.25 12.62 -14.36
C LYS A 386 -1.58 13.01 -12.91
N TYR A 387 -2.70 12.55 -12.39
CA TYR A 387 -3.22 12.90 -11.06
C TYR A 387 -3.17 11.73 -10.07
N GLN A 388 -2.37 10.68 -10.35
CA GLN A 388 -2.21 9.55 -9.44
C GLN A 388 -1.79 10.00 -8.03
N TRP A 389 -0.90 10.99 -7.90
CA TRP A 389 -0.48 11.59 -6.63
C TRP A 389 -1.63 12.11 -5.76
N VAL A 390 -2.79 12.47 -6.34
CA VAL A 390 -3.95 12.98 -5.60
C VAL A 390 -4.51 11.91 -4.67
N SER A 391 -4.48 10.65 -5.11
CA SER A 391 -4.95 9.53 -4.30
C SER A 391 -4.06 9.30 -3.07
N ASP A 392 -2.73 9.39 -3.24
CA ASP A 392 -1.78 9.30 -2.14
C ASP A 392 -1.88 10.52 -1.22
N ALA A 393 -2.09 11.72 -1.77
CA ALA A 393 -2.37 12.91 -0.98
C ALA A 393 -3.65 12.76 -0.14
N ALA A 394 -4.73 12.23 -0.73
CA ALA A 394 -5.99 11.98 -0.02
C ALA A 394 -5.82 10.95 1.11
N GLU A 395 -5.03 9.89 0.87
CA GLU A 395 -4.68 8.88 1.87
C GLU A 395 -3.94 9.49 3.07
N GLU A 396 -2.95 10.36 2.80
CA GLU A 396 -2.17 11.05 3.82
C GLU A 396 -2.98 12.11 4.58
N ILE A 397 -3.83 12.88 3.89
CA ILE A 397 -4.75 13.83 4.53
C ILE A 397 -5.71 13.10 5.46
N ALA A 398 -6.34 12.02 5.00
CA ALA A 398 -7.26 11.24 5.82
C ALA A 398 -6.55 10.65 7.05
N SER A 399 -5.31 10.16 6.88
CA SER A 399 -4.47 9.66 7.98
C SER A 399 -4.14 10.76 8.99
N LEU A 400 -3.78 11.95 8.52
CA LEU A 400 -3.45 13.09 9.39
C LEU A 400 -4.68 13.55 10.18
N VAL A 401 -5.83 13.73 9.51
CA VAL A 401 -7.10 14.08 10.16
C VAL A 401 -7.50 13.03 11.19
N PHE A 402 -7.42 11.75 10.83
CA PHE A 402 -7.69 10.65 11.75
C PHE A 402 -6.79 10.73 12.99
N TYR A 403 -5.47 10.91 12.82
CA TYR A 403 -4.57 11.02 13.98
C TYR A 403 -4.87 12.26 14.82
N VAL A 404 -5.11 13.43 14.21
CA VAL A 404 -5.47 14.65 14.96
C VAL A 404 -6.72 14.43 15.80
N VAL A 405 -7.78 13.84 15.23
CA VAL A 405 -9.03 13.57 15.96
C VAL A 405 -8.80 12.57 17.10
N ILE A 406 -8.14 11.44 16.83
CA ILE A 406 -7.86 10.43 17.87
C ILE A 406 -7.01 11.00 19.01
N PHE A 407 -5.96 11.75 18.68
CA PHE A 407 -5.05 12.30 19.67
C PHE A 407 -5.72 13.41 20.48
N TYR A 408 -6.61 14.19 19.87
CA TYR A 408 -7.42 15.16 20.59
C TYR A 408 -8.40 14.48 21.55
N MET A 409 -9.15 13.48 21.08
CA MET A 409 -10.13 12.74 21.89
C MET A 409 -9.49 12.03 23.10
N PHE A 410 -8.25 11.56 22.94
CA PHE A 410 -7.55 10.77 23.95
C PHE A 410 -6.26 11.44 24.44
N ARG A 411 -6.24 12.76 24.50
CA ARG A 411 -5.14 13.52 25.12
C ARG A 411 -5.06 13.25 26.62
N PRO A 412 -3.87 13.31 27.23
CA PRO A 412 -3.76 13.22 28.69
C PRO A 412 -4.40 14.45 29.34
N VAL A 413 -5.32 14.25 30.29
CA VAL A 413 -5.99 15.34 31.05
C VAL A 413 -5.92 15.01 32.55
N GLU A 414 -5.63 16.00 33.39
CA GLU A 414 -5.46 15.85 34.87
C GLU A 414 -6.78 15.63 35.61
N LYS A 415 -7.86 16.22 35.14
CA LYS A 415 -9.24 15.92 35.54
C LYS A 415 -10.10 16.08 34.31
N ASN A 416 -10.73 15.00 33.86
CA ASN A 416 -11.48 15.01 32.62
C ASN A 416 -12.82 15.73 32.87
N GLU A 417 -13.04 16.92 32.28
CA GLU A 417 -14.36 17.60 32.32
C GLU A 417 -15.47 16.72 31.72
N TYR A 418 -15.13 15.79 30.82
CA TYR A 418 -16.04 14.73 30.34
C TYR A 418 -16.50 13.72 31.42
N PHE A 419 -15.94 13.79 32.62
CA PHE A 419 -16.28 12.92 33.76
C PHE A 419 -16.91 13.66 34.93
N VAL A 420 -17.08 14.98 34.82
CA VAL A 420 -17.91 15.78 35.70
C VAL A 420 -19.15 16.08 34.87
N LEU A 421 -20.09 15.15 34.85
CA LEU A 421 -21.45 15.54 34.51
C LEU A 421 -21.87 16.50 35.62
N ASP A 422 -22.34 17.67 35.25
CA ASP A 422 -23.00 18.55 36.22
C ASP A 422 -24.17 17.76 36.83
N GLU A 423 -24.51 17.97 38.10
CA GLU A 423 -25.59 17.20 38.75
C GLU A 423 -26.91 17.31 37.95
N GLU A 424 -27.11 18.41 37.23
CA GLU A 424 -28.23 18.62 36.28
C GLU A 424 -28.15 17.75 35.01
N GLU A 425 -26.96 17.49 34.46
CA GLU A 425 -26.79 16.60 33.29
C GLU A 425 -26.91 15.11 33.67
N GLU A 426 -26.52 14.75 34.89
CA GLU A 426 -26.76 13.42 35.47
C GLU A 426 -28.26 13.19 35.70
N GLU A 427 -28.99 14.17 36.25
CA GLU A 427 -30.47 14.12 36.37
C GLU A 427 -31.18 14.06 35.00
N ALA A 428 -30.72 14.84 34.01
CA ALA A 428 -31.31 14.84 32.67
C ALA A 428 -31.10 13.50 31.94
N ALA A 429 -29.92 12.89 32.10
CA ALA A 429 -29.63 11.56 31.55
C ALA A 429 -30.42 10.45 32.26
N GLU A 430 -30.62 10.55 33.57
CA GLU A 430 -31.47 9.63 34.34
C GLU A 430 -32.95 9.75 33.94
N LEU A 431 -33.44 10.96 33.71
CA LEU A 431 -34.80 11.21 33.21
C LEU A 431 -35.02 10.62 31.81
N ALA A 432 -34.09 10.83 30.88
CA ALA A 432 -34.18 10.28 29.53
C ALA A 432 -34.18 8.74 29.51
N LEU A 433 -33.41 8.11 30.41
CA LEU A 433 -33.42 6.65 30.57
C LEU A 433 -34.72 6.13 31.20
N ARG A 434 -35.31 6.90 32.13
CA ARG A 434 -36.64 6.57 32.70
C ARG A 434 -37.74 6.66 31.67
N GLU A 435 -37.69 7.66 30.78
CA GLU A 435 -38.67 7.80 29.69
C GLU A 435 -38.58 6.66 28.67
N GLU A 436 -37.37 6.20 28.29
CA GLU A 436 -37.20 5.02 27.42
C GLU A 436 -37.67 3.70 28.06
N GLU A 437 -37.66 3.59 29.38
CA GLU A 437 -38.12 2.38 30.11
C GLU A 437 -39.66 2.33 30.28
N PHE A 438 -40.35 3.46 30.11
CA PHE A 438 -41.82 3.54 30.15
C PHE A 438 -42.49 3.31 28.79
N GLU A 439 -41.73 3.29 27.68
CA GLU A 439 -42.24 3.07 26.32
C GLU A 439 -42.06 1.62 25.80
N LEU A 440 -41.50 0.72 26.61
CA LEU A 440 -41.40 -0.73 26.36
C LEU A 440 -42.35 -1.51 27.28
#